data_AF-A0A238XJF0-F1
#
_entry.id   AF-A0A238XJF0-F1
#
_cell.length_a   1.000
_cell.length_b   1.000
_cell.length_c   1.000
_cell.angle_alpha   90.00
_cell.angle_beta   90.00
_cell.angle_gamma   90.00
#
_symmetry.space_group_name_H-M   'P 1'
#
loop_
_entity.id
_entity.type
_entity.pdbx_description
1 polymer ?
#
loop_
_entity_poly.entity_id
_entity_poly.type
_entity_poly.pdbx_seq_one_letter_code
_entity_poly.pdbx_strand_id
1 'polypeptide(L)'
;MTCALTTSEPPATDTAPTTTLGQVIAAWIGGFPVVRLDAGTSDAVVISGGDAVTEVLLDDGVLSTEPLDRLATVITDPFRQATLLRQAARSLHNQTRAAKAALDRQQREHERQLQQIRDYAIARHRDGDICRDGLDRFLEHFGMPPYEPLVRVRFTVRGSYLVRGSTADAAKSDGSYLRLDTSNVDDVVEDSEEFHVDIDSADELADD
;
A
#
# COMPACT_ATOMS: atom_id res chain seq x y z
N MET A 1 20.70 -66.56 63.18
CA MET A 1 21.38 -65.81 62.10
C MET A 1 20.59 -66.04 60.82
N THR A 2 19.66 -65.14 60.49
CA THR A 2 19.77 -64.09 59.43
C THR A 2 19.93 -64.71 58.03
N CYS A 3 19.15 -64.40 56.98
CA CYS A 3 18.42 -63.19 56.64
C CYS A 3 17.15 -63.50 55.83
N ALA A 4 16.08 -62.73 56.07
CA ALA A 4 14.96 -62.58 55.14
C ALA A 4 15.33 -61.55 54.06
N LEU A 5 15.12 -61.90 52.80
CA LEU A 5 15.29 -61.02 51.65
C LEU A 5 14.06 -60.10 51.53
N THR A 6 14.25 -58.82 51.82
CA THR A 6 13.24 -57.77 51.58
C THR A 6 13.33 -57.35 50.12
N THR A 7 12.29 -57.65 49.35
CA THR A 7 12.11 -57.15 47.98
C THR A 7 11.85 -55.64 48.03
N SER A 8 12.80 -54.86 47.50
CA SER A 8 12.68 -53.42 47.32
C SER A 8 11.72 -53.13 46.17
N GLU A 9 10.59 -52.53 46.47
CA GLU A 9 9.66 -51.97 45.50
C GLU A 9 10.30 -50.73 44.82
N PRO A 10 10.19 -50.56 43.49
CA PRO A 10 10.73 -49.38 42.81
C PRO A 10 9.94 -48.12 43.17
N PRO A 11 10.58 -46.93 43.28
CA PRO A 11 9.88 -45.69 43.57
C PRO A 11 8.90 -45.36 42.45
N ALA A 12 7.66 -45.03 42.83
CA ALA A 12 6.63 -44.53 41.94
C ALA A 12 7.16 -43.32 41.15
N THR A 13 7.19 -43.45 39.83
CA THR A 13 7.47 -42.36 38.91
C THR A 13 6.37 -41.32 39.10
N ASP A 14 6.71 -40.15 39.62
CA ASP A 14 5.84 -38.98 39.75
C ASP A 14 5.46 -38.50 38.34
N THR A 15 4.42 -39.10 37.77
CA THR A 15 3.79 -38.62 36.53
C THR A 15 3.02 -37.36 36.86
N ALA A 16 3.65 -36.20 36.65
CA ALA A 16 2.94 -34.93 36.61
C ALA A 16 1.71 -35.08 35.67
N PRO A 17 0.54 -34.54 36.04
CA PRO A 17 -0.68 -34.73 35.27
C PRO A 17 -0.50 -34.17 33.86
N THR A 18 -0.43 -35.05 32.89
CA THR A 18 -0.35 -34.69 31.47
C THR A 18 -1.66 -34.02 31.09
N THR A 19 -1.59 -32.72 30.82
CA THR A 19 -2.76 -31.88 30.54
C THR A 19 -2.79 -31.57 29.05
N THR A 20 -3.97 -31.41 28.45
CA THR A 20 -4.06 -30.93 27.07
C THR A 20 -3.85 -29.43 27.00
N LEU A 21 -3.38 -28.93 25.87
CA LEU A 21 -3.13 -27.52 25.67
C LEU A 21 -4.43 -26.71 25.76
N GLY A 22 -5.55 -27.25 25.26
CA GLY A 22 -6.88 -26.66 25.46
C GLY A 22 -7.29 -26.55 26.92
N GLN A 23 -6.99 -27.55 27.75
CA GLN A 23 -7.22 -27.48 29.21
C GLN A 23 -6.33 -26.44 29.88
N VAL A 24 -5.06 -26.33 29.46
CA VAL A 24 -4.14 -25.29 29.96
C VAL A 24 -4.67 -23.89 29.63
N ILE A 25 -5.08 -23.66 28.39
CA ILE A 25 -5.65 -22.36 27.97
C ILE A 25 -6.93 -22.06 28.77
N ALA A 26 -7.84 -23.02 28.89
CA ALA A 26 -9.12 -22.83 29.58
C ALA A 26 -8.95 -22.55 31.08
N ALA A 27 -7.91 -23.12 31.72
CA ALA A 27 -7.60 -22.92 33.12
C ALA A 27 -6.78 -21.65 33.40
N TRP A 28 -6.19 -21.03 32.39
CA TRP A 28 -5.30 -19.89 32.56
C TRP A 28 -6.06 -18.58 32.70
N ILE A 29 -5.83 -17.86 33.81
CA ILE A 29 -6.48 -16.58 34.07
C ILE A 29 -5.47 -15.44 33.84
N GLY A 30 -5.54 -14.82 32.67
CA GLY A 30 -4.76 -13.63 32.31
C GLY A 30 -3.34 -13.91 31.83
N GLY A 31 -2.87 -13.08 30.89
CA GLY A 31 -1.54 -13.21 30.28
C GLY A 31 -1.44 -14.38 29.29
N PHE A 32 -0.20 -14.71 28.91
CA PHE A 32 0.12 -15.76 27.94
C PHE A 32 0.70 -16.98 28.67
N PRO A 33 0.06 -18.16 28.61
CA PRO A 33 0.61 -19.34 29.25
C PRO A 33 1.90 -19.79 28.57
N VAL A 34 2.86 -20.18 29.40
CA VAL A 34 4.14 -20.75 28.95
C VAL A 34 4.11 -22.24 29.25
N VAL A 35 4.31 -23.05 28.21
CA VAL A 35 4.10 -24.50 28.25
C VAL A 35 5.30 -25.25 27.68
N ARG A 36 5.45 -26.51 28.04
CA ARG A 36 6.32 -27.48 27.36
C ARG A 36 5.46 -28.46 26.58
N LEU A 37 5.82 -28.71 25.33
CA LEU A 37 5.12 -29.63 24.44
C LEU A 37 5.75 -31.03 24.47
N ASP A 38 4.93 -32.07 24.61
CA ASP A 38 5.40 -33.41 25.03
C ASP A 38 6.15 -34.22 23.96
N ALA A 39 6.00 -33.93 22.65
CA ALA A 39 6.72 -34.68 21.60
C ALA A 39 7.96 -33.97 21.03
N GLY A 40 8.45 -32.89 21.66
CA GLY A 40 9.57 -32.13 21.11
C GLY A 40 10.56 -31.54 22.12
N THR A 41 10.33 -31.66 23.43
CA THR A 41 11.08 -30.92 24.49
C THR A 41 11.06 -29.39 24.35
N SER A 42 10.44 -28.86 23.31
CA SER A 42 10.34 -27.42 23.05
C SER A 42 9.44 -26.77 24.09
N ASP A 43 9.97 -25.72 24.70
CA ASP A 43 9.17 -24.79 25.45
C ASP A 43 8.48 -23.83 24.47
N ALA A 44 7.28 -23.38 24.80
CA ALA A 44 6.49 -22.52 23.94
C ALA A 44 5.68 -21.51 24.75
N VAL A 45 5.38 -20.36 24.14
CA VAL A 45 4.44 -19.37 24.64
C VAL A 45 3.19 -19.44 23.79
N VAL A 46 2.03 -19.66 24.40
CA VAL A 46 0.75 -19.62 23.69
C VAL A 46 0.40 -18.17 23.39
N ILE A 47 0.20 -17.81 22.12
CA ILE A 47 -0.07 -16.44 21.68
C ILE A 47 -1.56 -16.21 21.43
N SER A 48 -2.22 -17.15 20.77
CA SER A 48 -3.65 -17.03 20.45
C SER A 48 -4.33 -18.39 20.57
N GLY A 49 -5.52 -18.43 21.17
CA GLY A 49 -6.36 -19.63 21.24
C GLY A 49 -7.55 -19.50 20.29
N GLY A 50 -7.66 -20.41 19.32
CA GLY A 50 -8.85 -20.60 18.49
C GLY A 50 -9.65 -21.84 18.88
N ASP A 51 -10.78 -22.08 18.22
CA ASP A 51 -11.72 -23.15 18.59
C ASP A 51 -11.21 -24.58 18.32
N ALA A 52 -10.25 -24.74 17.41
CA ALA A 52 -9.70 -26.06 17.01
C ALA A 52 -8.17 -26.13 17.07
N VAL A 53 -7.50 -25.00 16.91
CA VAL A 53 -6.05 -24.88 16.91
C VAL A 53 -5.63 -23.64 17.69
N THR A 54 -4.40 -23.68 18.19
CA THR A 54 -3.77 -22.60 18.91
C THR A 54 -2.51 -22.18 18.17
N GLU A 55 -2.15 -20.91 18.28
CA GLU A 55 -0.84 -20.44 17.82
C GLU A 55 0.10 -20.39 19.00
N VAL A 56 1.22 -21.11 18.88
CA VAL A 56 2.28 -21.12 19.87
C VAL A 56 3.56 -20.59 19.25
N LEU A 57 4.32 -19.85 20.05
CA LEU A 57 5.69 -19.50 19.69
C LEU A 57 6.64 -20.43 20.40
N LEU A 58 7.40 -21.18 19.63
CA LEU A 58 8.43 -22.06 20.14
C LEU A 58 9.63 -21.25 20.66
N ASP A 59 10.47 -21.89 21.48
CA ASP A 59 11.69 -21.32 22.05
C ASP A 59 12.77 -20.97 21.01
N ASP A 60 12.67 -21.48 19.78
CA ASP A 60 13.48 -21.05 18.64
C ASP A 60 12.95 -19.77 17.95
N GLY A 61 11.78 -19.29 18.38
CA GLY A 61 11.11 -18.11 17.83
C GLY A 61 10.25 -18.39 16.60
N VAL A 62 10.00 -19.65 16.24
CA VAL A 62 9.10 -20.05 15.17
C VAL A 62 7.65 -20.06 15.68
N LEU A 63 6.74 -19.48 14.89
CA LEU A 63 5.30 -19.57 15.14
C LEU A 63 4.80 -20.90 14.57
N SER A 64 4.18 -21.73 15.41
CA SER A 64 3.57 -23.00 15.04
C SER A 64 2.09 -22.99 15.37
N THR A 65 1.31 -23.73 14.57
CA THR A 65 -0.10 -24.00 14.85
C THR A 65 -0.20 -25.38 15.46
N GLU A 66 -0.62 -25.46 16.72
CA GLU A 66 -0.75 -26.72 17.45
C GLU A 66 -2.23 -27.04 17.70
N PRO A 67 -2.64 -28.32 17.65
CA PRO A 67 -4.00 -28.71 17.96
C PRO A 67 -4.26 -28.63 19.48
N LEU A 68 -5.51 -28.37 19.87
CA LEU A 68 -5.85 -28.19 21.30
C LEU A 68 -5.72 -29.47 22.14
N ASP A 69 -5.82 -30.64 21.52
CA ASP A 69 -5.64 -31.95 22.17
C ASP A 69 -4.16 -32.30 22.41
N ARG A 70 -3.24 -31.48 21.92
CA ARG A 70 -1.81 -31.61 22.13
C ARG A 70 -1.49 -31.63 23.62
N LEU A 71 -0.69 -32.60 24.04
CA LEU A 71 -0.24 -32.71 25.42
C LEU A 71 0.78 -31.60 25.74
N ALA A 72 0.55 -30.91 26.84
CA ALA A 72 1.34 -29.78 27.29
C ALA A 72 1.43 -29.73 28.82
N THR A 73 2.58 -29.32 29.32
CA THR A 73 2.79 -29.08 30.76
C THR A 73 3.12 -27.61 30.98
N VAL A 74 2.43 -26.97 31.93
CA VAL A 74 2.71 -25.57 32.30
C VAL A 74 4.11 -25.48 32.90
N ILE A 75 4.89 -24.50 32.43
CA ILE A 75 6.16 -24.14 33.05
C ILE A 75 5.85 -23.19 34.20
N THR A 76 6.08 -23.59 35.44
CA THR A 76 5.74 -22.80 36.65
C THR A 76 6.87 -21.91 37.16
N ASP A 77 8.11 -22.11 36.70
CA ASP A 77 9.27 -21.30 37.10
C ASP A 77 9.16 -19.87 36.56
N PRO A 78 9.05 -18.84 37.43
CA PRO A 78 8.85 -17.46 37.01
C PRO A 78 10.04 -16.87 36.24
N PHE A 79 11.28 -17.32 36.50
CA PHE A 79 12.44 -16.83 35.77
C PHE A 79 12.46 -17.37 34.35
N ARG A 80 12.13 -18.65 34.18
CA ARG A 80 11.99 -19.29 32.88
C ARG A 80 10.83 -18.71 32.09
N GLN A 81 9.67 -18.50 32.72
CA GLN A 81 8.52 -17.83 32.11
C GLN A 81 8.89 -16.43 31.61
N ALA A 82 9.50 -15.59 32.45
CA ALA A 82 9.89 -14.23 32.07
C ALA A 82 10.91 -14.21 30.93
N THR A 83 11.81 -15.19 30.87
CA THR A 83 12.80 -15.32 29.79
C THR A 83 12.12 -15.66 28.47
N LEU A 84 11.26 -16.69 28.46
CA LEU A 84 10.52 -17.12 27.27
C LEU A 84 9.55 -16.04 26.79
N LEU A 85 8.86 -15.35 27.69
CA LEU A 85 7.98 -14.24 27.32
C LEU A 85 8.74 -13.06 26.70
N ARG A 86 9.91 -12.68 27.23
CA ARG A 86 10.74 -11.63 26.63
C ARG A 86 11.27 -12.03 25.26
N GLN A 87 11.68 -13.28 25.11
CA GLN A 87 12.10 -13.81 23.82
C GLN A 87 10.95 -13.79 22.83
N ALA A 88 9.77 -14.25 23.26
CA ALA A 88 8.58 -14.25 22.43
C ALA A 88 8.17 -12.86 21.98
N ALA A 89 8.16 -11.89 22.90
CA ALA A 89 7.88 -10.50 22.57
C ALA A 89 8.86 -9.92 21.54
N ARG A 90 10.17 -10.25 21.65
CA ARG A 90 11.18 -9.83 20.67
C ARG A 90 10.97 -10.48 19.31
N SER A 91 10.70 -11.78 19.26
CA SER A 91 10.43 -12.50 18.02
C SER A 91 9.19 -11.95 17.32
N LEU A 92 8.08 -11.76 18.04
CA LEU A 92 6.86 -11.16 17.52
C LEU A 92 7.08 -9.74 17.02
N HIS A 93 7.82 -8.91 17.77
CA HIS A 93 8.16 -7.56 17.34
C HIS A 93 8.94 -7.57 16.01
N ASN A 94 9.94 -8.44 15.89
CA ASN A 94 10.76 -8.57 14.69
C ASN A 94 9.95 -9.08 13.50
N GLN A 95 9.10 -10.10 13.69
CA GLN A 95 8.22 -10.64 12.67
C GLN A 95 7.21 -9.59 12.20
N THR A 96 6.57 -8.87 13.13
CA THR A 96 5.61 -7.80 12.81
C THR A 96 6.27 -6.68 12.01
N ARG A 97 7.48 -6.27 12.42
CA ARG A 97 8.26 -5.26 11.71
C ARG A 97 8.64 -5.73 10.29
N ALA A 98 9.06 -6.98 10.14
CA ALA A 98 9.42 -7.56 8.85
C ALA A 98 8.19 -7.66 7.93
N ALA A 99 7.04 -8.11 8.45
CA ALA A 99 5.78 -8.20 7.72
C ALA A 99 5.32 -6.82 7.24
N LYS A 100 5.36 -5.81 8.11
CA LYS A 100 5.06 -4.42 7.73
C LYS A 100 5.99 -3.90 6.63
N ALA A 101 7.30 -4.11 6.79
CA ALA A 101 8.27 -3.69 5.77
C ALA A 101 8.07 -4.42 4.44
N ALA A 102 7.63 -5.68 4.45
CA ALA A 102 7.29 -6.42 3.25
C ALA A 102 6.04 -5.84 2.56
N LEU A 103 4.98 -5.54 3.32
CA LEU A 103 3.77 -4.89 2.80
C LEU A 103 4.09 -3.52 2.19
N ASP A 104 4.86 -2.69 2.90
CA ASP A 104 5.27 -1.35 2.42
C ASP A 104 6.12 -1.44 1.13
N ARG A 105 6.89 -2.53 0.95
CA ARG A 105 7.65 -2.76 -0.30
C ARG A 105 6.71 -3.17 -1.43
N GLN A 106 5.79 -4.10 -1.18
CA GLN A 106 4.82 -4.55 -2.17
C GLN A 106 3.93 -3.40 -2.65
N GLN A 107 3.46 -2.54 -1.74
CA GLN A 107 2.67 -1.36 -2.09
C GLN A 107 3.45 -0.40 -2.99
N ARG A 108 4.68 -0.05 -2.63
CA ARG A 108 5.53 0.84 -3.44
C ARG A 108 5.86 0.24 -4.81
N GLU A 109 6.08 -1.06 -4.89
CA GLU A 109 6.32 -1.74 -6.16
C GLU A 109 5.07 -1.71 -7.05
N HIS A 110 3.90 -1.96 -6.47
CA HIS A 110 2.63 -1.88 -7.17
C HIS A 110 2.33 -0.45 -7.67
N GLU A 111 2.49 0.55 -6.83
CA GLU A 111 2.35 1.97 -7.21
C GLU A 111 3.31 2.34 -8.35
N ARG A 112 4.56 1.87 -8.28
CA ARG A 112 5.55 2.08 -9.35
C ARG A 112 5.13 1.42 -10.66
N GLN A 113 4.58 0.20 -10.62
CA GLN A 113 4.09 -0.49 -11.81
C GLN A 113 2.89 0.25 -12.43
N LEU A 114 1.93 0.70 -11.61
CA LEU A 114 0.80 1.50 -12.08
C LEU A 114 1.27 2.81 -12.73
N GLN A 115 2.25 3.49 -12.14
CA GLN A 115 2.84 4.69 -12.73
C GLN A 115 3.51 4.39 -14.08
N GLN A 116 4.25 3.29 -14.21
CA GLN A 116 4.86 2.90 -15.48
C GLN A 116 3.83 2.57 -16.56
N ILE A 117 2.73 1.92 -16.20
CA ILE A 117 1.60 1.65 -17.11
C ILE A 117 0.97 2.96 -17.56
N ARG A 118 0.75 3.90 -16.64
CA ARG A 118 0.23 5.24 -16.94
C ARG A 118 1.14 5.99 -17.90
N ASP A 119 2.44 6.04 -17.62
CA ASP A 119 3.42 6.74 -18.46
C ASP A 119 3.49 6.13 -19.86
N TYR A 120 3.41 4.80 -19.97
CA TYR A 120 3.35 4.10 -21.26
C TYR A 120 2.08 4.45 -22.05
N ALA A 121 0.91 4.46 -21.40
CA ALA A 121 -0.34 4.83 -22.06
C ALA A 121 -0.32 6.29 -22.55
N ILE A 122 0.20 7.21 -21.74
CA ILE A 122 0.39 8.61 -22.14
C ILE A 122 1.36 8.73 -23.33
N ALA A 123 2.46 7.98 -23.33
CA ALA A 123 3.40 7.97 -24.46
C ALA A 123 2.71 7.50 -25.75
N ARG A 124 1.96 6.39 -25.68
CA ARG A 124 1.16 5.89 -26.82
C ARG A 124 0.14 6.90 -27.32
N HIS A 125 -0.48 7.66 -26.42
CA HIS A 125 -1.39 8.73 -26.81
C HIS A 125 -0.66 9.84 -27.58
N ARG A 126 0.50 10.27 -27.09
CA ARG A 126 1.34 11.29 -27.75
C ARG A 126 1.86 10.85 -29.11
N ASP A 127 2.10 9.55 -29.29
CA ASP A 127 2.48 8.96 -30.56
C ASP A 127 1.28 8.80 -31.53
N GLY A 128 0.06 9.11 -31.09
CA GLY A 128 -1.17 9.02 -31.88
C GLY A 128 -1.78 7.61 -31.96
N ASP A 129 -1.23 6.64 -31.22
CA ASP A 129 -1.70 5.25 -31.25
C ASP A 129 -3.04 5.06 -30.51
N ILE A 130 -3.33 5.92 -29.54
CA ILE A 130 -4.61 5.95 -28.83
C ILE A 130 -5.15 7.38 -28.80
N CYS A 131 -6.47 7.54 -29.01
CA CYS A 131 -7.13 8.83 -28.85
C CYS A 131 -7.27 9.22 -27.37
N ARG A 132 -7.51 10.50 -27.11
CA ARG A 132 -7.70 11.06 -25.76
C ARG A 132 -8.81 10.35 -24.98
N ASP A 133 -9.99 10.18 -25.59
CA ASP A 133 -11.11 9.45 -24.97
C ASP A 133 -10.73 8.00 -24.59
N GLY A 134 -9.89 7.37 -25.41
CA GLY A 134 -9.39 6.02 -25.16
C GLY A 134 -8.42 5.98 -23.98
N LEU A 135 -7.53 6.96 -23.87
CA LEU A 135 -6.64 7.14 -22.72
C LEU A 135 -7.44 7.41 -21.44
N ASP A 136 -8.39 8.33 -21.47
CA ASP A 136 -9.15 8.72 -20.29
C ASP A 136 -9.99 7.55 -19.74
N ARG A 137 -10.67 6.80 -20.62
CA ARG A 137 -11.37 5.56 -20.20
C ARG A 137 -10.42 4.50 -19.65
N PHE A 138 -9.23 4.36 -20.23
CA PHE A 138 -8.23 3.43 -19.73
C PHE A 138 -7.79 3.83 -18.32
N LEU A 139 -7.43 5.10 -18.11
CA LEU A 139 -7.01 5.60 -16.80
C LEU A 139 -8.13 5.47 -15.76
N GLU A 140 -9.37 5.83 -16.12
CA GLU A 140 -10.54 5.68 -15.26
C GLU A 140 -10.78 4.20 -14.88
N HIS A 141 -10.71 3.28 -15.84
CA HIS A 141 -10.94 1.85 -15.60
C HIS A 141 -9.97 1.27 -14.57
N PHE A 142 -8.72 1.73 -14.57
CA PHE A 142 -7.70 1.31 -13.60
C PHE A 142 -7.63 2.21 -12.35
N GLY A 143 -8.56 3.16 -12.18
CA GLY A 143 -8.59 4.09 -11.05
C GLY A 143 -7.37 5.01 -10.98
N MET A 144 -6.73 5.28 -12.12
CA MET A 144 -5.55 6.14 -12.22
C MET A 144 -5.97 7.61 -12.37
N PRO A 145 -5.13 8.57 -11.92
CA PRO A 145 -5.39 9.99 -12.15
C PRO A 145 -5.49 10.31 -13.65
N PRO A 146 -6.42 11.19 -14.06
CA PRO A 146 -6.62 11.54 -15.45
C PRO A 146 -5.37 12.16 -16.09
N TYR A 147 -5.36 12.19 -17.42
CA TYR A 147 -4.31 12.87 -18.16
C TYR A 147 -4.64 14.36 -18.29
N GLU A 148 -3.92 15.18 -17.54
CA GLU A 148 -4.00 16.64 -17.62
C GLU A 148 -2.71 17.17 -18.27
N PRO A 149 -2.71 17.49 -19.57
CA PRO A 149 -1.55 18.06 -20.22
C PRO A 149 -1.24 19.46 -19.63
N LEU A 150 -0.13 19.58 -18.90
CA LEU A 150 0.36 20.86 -18.36
C LEU A 150 1.18 21.65 -19.40
N VAL A 151 0.66 21.76 -20.62
CA VAL A 151 1.33 22.57 -21.66
C VAL A 151 0.60 23.90 -21.78
N ARG A 152 1.14 24.93 -21.12
CA ARG A 152 0.69 26.31 -21.34
C ARG A 152 1.44 26.88 -22.53
N VAL A 153 0.74 27.06 -23.65
CA VAL A 153 1.32 27.69 -24.84
C VAL A 153 0.97 29.17 -24.86
N ARG A 154 1.99 30.03 -25.01
CA ARG A 154 1.80 31.47 -25.20
C ARG A 154 2.33 31.85 -26.57
N PHE A 155 1.44 32.32 -27.44
CA PHE A 155 1.82 32.89 -28.73
C PHE A 155 1.64 34.41 -28.72
N THR A 156 2.43 35.11 -29.52
CA THR A 156 2.25 36.54 -29.80
C THR A 156 2.13 36.68 -31.31
N VAL A 157 0.95 37.08 -31.79
CA VAL A 157 0.72 37.33 -33.22
C VAL A 157 0.79 38.83 -33.44
N ARG A 158 1.66 39.25 -34.36
CA ARG A 158 1.75 40.63 -34.85
C ARG A 158 1.39 40.63 -36.33
N GLY A 159 0.51 41.51 -36.72
CA GLY A 159 0.08 41.65 -38.11
C GLY A 159 -0.57 42.99 -38.35
N SER A 160 -0.75 43.31 -39.62
CA SER A 160 -1.57 44.42 -40.07
C SER A 160 -2.77 43.86 -40.84
N TYR A 161 -3.90 44.55 -40.76
CA TYR A 161 -5.11 44.21 -41.50
C TYR A 161 -5.66 45.48 -42.15
N LEU A 162 -6.36 45.28 -43.27
CA LEU A 162 -7.01 46.36 -44.01
C LEU A 162 -8.51 46.21 -43.86
N VAL A 163 -9.18 47.24 -43.35
CA VAL A 163 -10.65 47.31 -43.30
C VAL A 163 -11.11 48.29 -44.34
N ARG A 164 -11.98 47.84 -45.25
CA ARG A 164 -12.50 48.66 -46.34
C ARG A 164 -13.79 49.35 -45.90
N GLY A 165 -13.86 50.67 -46.04
CA GLY A 165 -15.07 51.45 -45.77
C GLY A 165 -15.35 51.75 -44.29
N SER A 166 -14.35 51.62 -43.42
CA SER A 166 -14.44 51.95 -41.98
C SER A 166 -13.55 53.15 -41.64
N THR A 167 -13.96 53.98 -40.68
CA THR A 167 -13.09 55.01 -40.10
C THR A 167 -11.99 54.39 -39.24
N ALA A 168 -10.90 55.11 -38.98
CA ALA A 168 -9.80 54.66 -38.11
C ALA A 168 -10.28 54.20 -36.72
N ASP A 169 -11.31 54.86 -36.18
CA ASP A 169 -11.90 54.50 -34.89
C ASP A 169 -12.74 53.22 -34.97
N ALA A 170 -13.44 52.98 -36.08
CA ALA A 170 -14.18 51.74 -36.31
C ALA A 170 -13.21 50.57 -36.50
N ALA A 171 -12.10 50.76 -37.21
CA ALA A 171 -11.07 49.74 -37.36
C ALA A 171 -10.49 49.31 -36.00
N LYS A 172 -10.21 50.26 -35.09
CA LYS A 172 -9.76 49.94 -33.72
C LYS A 172 -10.77 49.12 -32.93
N SER A 173 -12.07 49.41 -33.09
CA SER A 173 -13.14 48.62 -32.46
C SER A 173 -13.23 47.21 -33.06
N ASP A 174 -13.01 47.08 -34.38
CA ASP A 174 -13.12 45.80 -35.08
C ASP A 174 -11.99 44.82 -34.72
N GLY A 175 -10.85 45.32 -34.24
CA GLY A 175 -9.77 44.50 -33.69
C GLY A 175 -10.22 43.58 -32.54
N SER A 176 -11.31 43.91 -31.83
CA SER A 176 -11.89 43.06 -30.79
C SER A 176 -12.54 41.78 -31.31
N TYR A 177 -12.82 41.70 -32.61
CA TYR A 177 -13.35 40.49 -33.26
C TYR A 177 -12.25 39.59 -33.83
N LEU A 178 -10.99 40.06 -33.87
CA LEU A 178 -9.88 39.21 -34.24
C LEU A 178 -9.74 38.14 -33.17
N ARG A 179 -9.78 36.87 -33.59
CA ARG A 179 -9.51 35.73 -32.73
C ARG A 179 -8.49 34.85 -33.41
N LEU A 180 -7.64 34.22 -32.61
CA LEU A 180 -6.78 33.16 -33.10
C LEU A 180 -7.68 31.95 -33.39
N ASP A 181 -7.57 31.37 -34.58
CA ASP A 181 -8.18 30.07 -34.84
C ASP A 181 -7.28 28.98 -34.24
N THR A 182 -7.66 28.47 -33.07
CA THR A 182 -6.97 27.38 -32.36
C THR A 182 -7.55 26.01 -32.68
N SER A 183 -8.47 25.90 -33.65
CA SER A 183 -9.15 24.63 -33.98
C SER A 183 -8.20 23.51 -34.44
N ASN A 184 -6.97 23.85 -34.85
CA ASN A 184 -5.93 22.91 -35.27
C ASN A 184 -4.82 22.70 -34.22
N VAL A 185 -4.96 23.26 -33.02
CA VAL A 185 -4.01 23.05 -31.92
C VAL A 185 -4.55 21.91 -31.05
N ASP A 186 -3.87 20.77 -31.06
CA ASP A 186 -4.22 19.65 -30.20
C ASP A 186 -3.95 19.97 -28.72
N ASP A 187 -4.77 19.41 -27.84
CA ASP A 187 -4.66 19.48 -26.37
C ASP A 187 -4.76 20.88 -25.74
N VAL A 188 -5.44 21.84 -26.39
CA VAL A 188 -5.79 23.11 -25.74
C VAL A 188 -6.84 22.87 -24.66
N VAL A 189 -6.56 23.35 -23.44
CA VAL A 189 -7.53 23.34 -22.34
C VAL A 189 -8.54 24.46 -22.59
N GLU A 190 -9.83 24.12 -22.55
CA GLU A 190 -10.93 25.09 -22.64
C GLU A 190 -10.75 26.18 -21.56
N ASP A 191 -10.91 27.45 -21.93
CA ASP A 191 -10.67 28.63 -21.08
C ASP A 191 -9.21 28.89 -20.62
N SER A 192 -8.22 28.19 -21.19
CA SER A 192 -6.79 28.50 -20.92
C SER A 192 -6.20 29.60 -21.82
N GLU A 193 -6.98 30.07 -22.79
CA GLU A 193 -6.58 31.07 -23.77
C GLU A 193 -6.72 32.49 -23.18
N GLU A 194 -5.60 33.19 -23.03
CA GLU A 194 -5.57 34.62 -22.73
C GLU A 194 -5.16 35.36 -23.99
N PHE A 195 -6.09 36.14 -24.56
CA PHE A 195 -5.89 36.85 -25.82
C PHE A 195 -5.85 38.36 -25.61
N HIS A 196 -4.77 38.99 -26.09
CA HIS A 196 -4.57 40.43 -26.03
C HIS A 196 -4.23 40.95 -27.43
N VAL A 197 -4.92 42.02 -27.85
CA VAL A 197 -4.67 42.71 -29.13
C VAL A 197 -4.16 44.10 -28.82
N ASP A 198 -2.91 44.34 -29.20
CA ASP A 198 -2.32 45.67 -29.23
C ASP A 198 -2.37 46.21 -30.67
N ILE A 199 -3.04 47.35 -30.86
CA ILE A 199 -3.09 48.05 -32.16
C ILE A 199 -2.14 49.24 -32.09
N ASP A 200 -0.96 49.07 -32.69
CA ASP A 200 0.10 50.09 -32.67
C ASP A 200 -0.22 51.29 -33.57
N SER A 201 -0.96 51.08 -34.67
CA SER A 201 -1.35 52.14 -35.62
C SER A 201 -2.56 51.72 -36.46
N ALA A 202 -3.33 52.70 -36.92
CA ALA A 202 -4.45 52.51 -37.84
C ALA A 202 -4.44 53.66 -38.85
N ASP A 203 -4.31 53.33 -40.13
CA ASP A 203 -4.25 54.28 -41.23
C ASP A 203 -5.51 54.15 -42.09
N GLU A 204 -6.13 55.29 -42.44
CA GLU A 204 -7.22 55.32 -43.41
C GLU A 204 -6.64 55.27 -44.83
N LEU A 205 -7.07 54.29 -45.61
CA LEU A 205 -6.78 54.26 -47.04
C LEU A 205 -7.77 55.18 -47.75
N ALA A 206 -7.24 56.15 -48.50
CA ALA A 206 -8.06 56.96 -49.40
C ALA A 206 -8.67 56.04 -50.48
N ASP A 207 -9.99 56.12 -50.67
CA ASP A 207 -10.66 55.49 -51.81
C ASP A 207 -10.18 56.19 -53.09
N ASP A 208 -9.47 55.45 -53.94
CA ASP A 208 -9.14 55.82 -55.33
C ASP A 208 -10.30 55.43 -56.28
#